data_AF-A0A388NV82-F1
#
_entry.id   AF-A0A388NV82-F1
#
_cell.length_a   1.000
_cell.length_b   1.000
_cell.length_c   1.000
_cell.angle_alpha   90.00
_cell.angle_beta   90.00
_cell.angle_gamma   90.00
#
_symmetry.space_group_name_H-M   'P 1'
#
loop_
_entity.id
_entity.type
_entity.pdbx_description
1 polymer ?
#
loop_
_entity_poly.entity_id
_entity_poly.type
_entity_poly.pdbx_seq_one_letter_code
_entity_poly.pdbx_strand_id
1 'polypeptide(L)'
;MSWPQLINVLLGDMSLVGPRPEQLQFVEQFQQHIPRYLERHREKAGITGWAQVNGLRGDTSIEERTKYDLWYVENWSLWLDIKILVRTVFQVLTTAAY
;
A
#
# COMPACT_ATOMS: atom_id res chain seq x y z
N MET A 1 -11.62 -6.60 -1.74
CA MET A 1 -11.01 -6.91 -0.43
C MET A 1 -11.35 -8.36 -0.13
N SER A 2 -10.39 -9.27 -0.20
CA SER A 2 -10.68 -10.68 0.11
C SER A 2 -10.65 -10.83 1.63
N TRP A 3 -11.71 -11.41 2.20
CA TRP A 3 -11.83 -11.75 3.64
C TRP A 3 -10.52 -12.33 4.25
N PRO A 4 -9.72 -13.16 3.54
CA PRO A 4 -8.45 -13.68 4.05
C PRO A 4 -7.43 -12.62 4.50
N GLN A 5 -7.38 -11.43 3.90
CA GLN A 5 -6.35 -10.44 4.26
C GLN A 5 -6.58 -9.80 5.63
N LEU A 6 -7.84 -9.67 6.08
CA LEU A 6 -8.13 -9.16 7.41
C LEU A 6 -7.66 -10.14 8.50
N ILE A 7 -7.71 -11.45 8.23
CA ILE A 7 -7.17 -12.47 9.13
C ILE A 7 -5.65 -12.28 9.25
N ASN A 8 -4.94 -12.04 8.15
CA ASN A 8 -3.50 -11.77 8.19
C ASN A 8 -3.16 -10.50 8.98
N VAL A 9 -4.02 -9.49 9.00
CA VAL A 9 -3.85 -8.32 9.87
C VAL A 9 -4.03 -8.70 11.35
N LEU A 10 -5.06 -9.49 11.68
CA LEU A 10 -5.30 -9.94 13.05
C LEU A 10 -4.18 -10.87 13.56
N LEU A 11 -3.62 -11.71 12.70
CA LEU A 11 -2.47 -12.57 13.00
C LEU A 11 -1.14 -11.80 13.06
N GLY A 12 -1.13 -10.53 12.63
CA GLY A 12 0.05 -9.68 12.66
C GLY A 12 0.98 -9.81 11.46
N ASP A 13 0.64 -10.60 10.45
CA ASP A 13 1.42 -10.75 9.21
C ASP A 13 1.30 -9.54 8.28
N MET A 14 0.18 -8.81 8.38
CA MET A 14 -0.09 -7.58 7.63
C MET A 14 -0.51 -6.43 8.54
N SER A 15 -0.55 -5.22 8.00
CA SER A 15 -1.11 -4.02 8.61
C SER A 15 -2.40 -3.59 7.88
N LEU A 16 -3.23 -2.79 8.54
CA LEU A 16 -4.32 -2.08 7.87
C LEU A 16 -3.78 -1.09 6.84
N VAL A 17 -2.74 -0.34 7.21
CA VAL A 17 -2.09 0.68 6.38
C VAL A 17 -0.64 0.28 6.13
N GLY A 18 -0.23 0.36 4.87
CA GLY A 18 1.14 0.09 4.45
C GLY A 18 1.28 -0.03 2.94
N PRO A 19 2.51 -0.21 2.43
CA PRO A 19 2.74 -0.50 1.02
C PRO A 19 2.00 -1.77 0.60
N ARG A 20 1.46 -1.78 -0.62
CA ARG A 20 0.76 -2.96 -1.14
C ARG A 20 1.75 -4.13 -1.31
N PRO A 21 1.38 -5.36 -0.94
CA PRO A 21 2.21 -6.54 -1.22
C PRO A 21 2.30 -6.77 -2.73
N GLU A 22 3.48 -7.20 -3.17
CA GLU A 22 3.77 -7.55 -4.56
C GLU A 22 4.18 -9.02 -4.68
N GLN A 23 3.90 -9.66 -5.80
CA GLN A 23 4.28 -11.06 -5.99
C GLN A 23 5.80 -11.19 -6.15
N LEU A 24 6.41 -12.23 -5.57
CA LEU A 24 7.86 -12.42 -5.57
C LEU A 24 8.50 -12.32 -6.97
N GLN A 25 7.86 -12.92 -7.99
CA GLN A 25 8.32 -12.85 -9.37
C GLN A 25 8.46 -11.42 -9.92
N PHE A 26 7.58 -10.51 -9.47
CA PHE A 26 7.62 -9.11 -9.87
C PHE A 26 8.60 -8.31 -9.02
N VAL A 27 8.77 -8.65 -7.74
CA VAL A 27 9.79 -8.05 -6.88
C VAL A 27 11.18 -8.22 -7.48
N GLU A 28 11.49 -9.41 -7.99
CA GLU A 28 12.78 -9.70 -8.62
C GLU A 28 13.05 -8.86 -9.87
N GLN A 29 12.01 -8.61 -10.67
CA GLN A 29 12.09 -7.79 -11.87
C GLN A 29 12.20 -6.30 -11.53
N PHE A 30 11.38 -5.82 -10.59
CA PHE A 30 11.30 -4.41 -10.24
C PHE A 30 12.53 -3.93 -9.48
N GLN A 31 13.11 -4.75 -8.59
CA GLN A 31 14.31 -4.36 -7.85
C GLN A 31 15.52 -4.08 -8.75
N GLN A 32 15.57 -4.67 -9.94
CA GLN A 32 16.66 -4.47 -10.91
C GLN A 32 16.55 -3.14 -11.66
N HIS A 33 15.32 -2.61 -11.82
CA HIS A 33 15.05 -1.45 -12.67
C HIS A 33 14.62 -0.21 -11.87
N ILE A 34 14.08 -0.39 -10.66
CA ILE A 34 13.53 0.68 -9.85
C ILE A 34 14.45 0.93 -8.64
N PRO A 35 15.12 2.08 -8.58
CA PRO A 35 15.96 2.44 -7.45
C PRO A 35 15.18 2.37 -6.14
N ARG A 36 15.82 1.86 -5.09
CA ARG A 36 15.27 1.79 -3.72
C ARG A 36 13.98 0.98 -3.60
N TYR A 37 13.61 0.19 -4.61
CA TYR A 37 12.35 -0.58 -4.60
C TYR A 37 12.19 -1.45 -3.36
N LEU A 38 13.27 -2.10 -2.91
CA LEU A 38 13.22 -2.98 -1.74
C LEU A 38 12.95 -2.24 -0.43
N GLU A 39 13.25 -0.94 -0.33
CA GLU A 39 13.07 -0.18 0.90
C GLU A 39 11.60 -0.03 1.30
N ARG A 40 10.65 -0.21 0.37
CA ARG A 40 9.21 -0.27 0.68
C ARG A 40 8.84 -1.43 1.61
N HIS A 41 9.68 -2.46 1.73
CA HIS A 41 9.43 -3.64 2.57
C HIS A 41 9.90 -3.45 4.02
N ARG A 42 10.36 -2.26 4.40
CA ARG A 42 10.68 -1.94 5.81
C ARG A 42 9.44 -1.94 6.69
N GLU A 43 8.28 -1.61 6.12
CA GLU A 43 7.00 -1.65 6.79
C GLU A 43 6.19 -2.87 6.36
N LYS A 44 5.28 -3.32 7.24
CA LYS A 44 4.37 -4.44 6.92
C LYS A 44 3.50 -4.08 5.73
N ALA A 45 3.19 -5.08 4.93
CA ALA A 45 2.25 -4.94 3.82
C ALA A 45 0.87 -4.48 4.32
N GLY A 46 0.26 -3.54 3.60
CA GLY A 46 -1.02 -2.93 3.96
C GLY A 46 -2.21 -3.44 3.15
N ILE A 47 -3.40 -3.49 3.76
CA ILE A 47 -4.67 -3.63 3.04
C ILE A 47 -4.95 -2.36 2.21
N THR A 48 -4.61 -1.19 2.75
CA THR A 48 -4.64 0.09 2.05
C THR A 48 -3.33 0.84 2.28
N GLY A 49 -3.09 1.93 1.55
CA GLY A 49 -1.82 2.65 1.64
C GLY A 49 -1.85 4.01 0.96
N TRP A 50 -0.78 4.79 1.19
CA TRP A 50 -0.65 6.15 0.68
C TRP A 50 -0.76 6.23 -0.84
N ALA A 51 -0.08 5.34 -1.56
CA ALA A 51 -0.17 5.27 -3.02
C ALA A 51 -1.62 5.02 -3.49
N GLN A 52 -2.31 4.07 -2.85
CA GLN A 52 -3.69 3.69 -3.18
C GLN A 52 -4.69 4.84 -2.99
N VAL A 53 -4.59 5.61 -1.90
CA VAL A 53 -5.52 6.74 -1.68
C VAL A 53 -5.22 7.94 -2.57
N ASN A 54 -4.04 7.98 -3.20
CA ASN A 54 -3.67 8.99 -4.20
C ASN A 54 -3.85 8.50 -5.65
N GLY A 55 -4.63 7.44 -5.87
CA GLY A 55 -5.03 7.00 -7.21
C GLY A 55 -4.06 6.05 -7.90
N LEU A 56 -2.94 5.68 -7.26
CA LEU A 56 -1.98 4.70 -7.78
C LEU A 56 -2.46 3.27 -7.49
N ARG A 57 -3.54 2.88 -8.18
CA ARG A 57 -4.22 1.59 -8.06
C ARG A 57 -4.15 0.82 -9.38
N GLY A 58 -4.04 -0.51 -9.32
CA GLY A 58 -4.05 -1.36 -10.50
C GLY A 58 -2.80 -1.18 -11.36
N ASP A 59 -2.99 -1.02 -12.67
CA ASP A 59 -1.92 -0.98 -13.69
C ASP A 59 -1.19 0.37 -13.79
N THR A 60 -1.29 1.22 -12.76
CA THR A 60 -0.52 2.47 -12.67
C THR A 60 0.98 2.19 -12.55
N SER A 61 1.80 3.15 -13.00
CA SER A 61 3.27 3.05 -12.96
C SER A 61 3.80 2.56 -11.61
N ILE A 62 4.53 1.44 -11.66
CA ILE A 62 5.13 0.84 -10.48
C ILE A 62 6.22 1.74 -9.86
N GLU A 63 6.88 2.56 -10.67
CA GLU A 63 7.86 3.53 -10.22
C GLU A 63 7.20 4.63 -9.39
N GLU A 64 6.09 5.20 -9.87
CA GLU A 64 5.35 6.22 -9.13
C GLU A 64 4.78 5.65 -7.84
N ARG A 65 4.21 4.43 -7.91
CA ARG A 65 3.72 3.73 -6.72
C ARG A 65 4.83 3.55 -5.69
N THR A 66 6.02 3.14 -6.14
CA THR A 66 7.20 2.98 -5.29
C THR A 66 7.62 4.30 -4.65
N LYS A 67 7.61 5.43 -5.37
CA LYS A 67 7.89 6.75 -4.78
C LYS A 67 6.92 7.10 -3.64
N TYR A 68 5.64 6.82 -3.82
CA TYR A 68 4.62 7.07 -2.78
C TYR A 68 4.77 6.13 -1.59
N ASP A 69 5.09 4.87 -1.84
CA ASP A 69 5.35 3.88 -0.79
C ASP A 69 6.59 4.26 0.03
N LEU A 70 7.67 4.70 -0.63
CA LEU A 70 8.87 5.21 0.06
C LEU A 70 8.58 6.46 0.87
N TRP A 71 7.83 7.41 0.30
CA TRP A 71 7.44 8.61 1.04
C TRP A 71 6.62 8.26 2.30
N TYR A 72 5.72 7.27 2.19
CA TYR A 72 4.97 6.78 3.34
C TYR A 72 5.90 6.20 4.42
N VAL A 73 6.84 5.33 4.05
CA VAL A 73 7.82 4.74 4.98
C VAL A 73 8.67 5.83 5.64
N GLU A 74 9.12 6.83 4.88
CA GLU A 74 9.95 7.93 5.38
C GLU A 74 9.19 8.94 6.27
N ASN A 75 7.86 9.06 6.09
CA ASN A 75 7.02 10.05 6.78
C ASN A 75 5.97 9.37 7.69
N TRP A 76 6.22 8.12 8.06
CA TRP A 76 5.26 7.35 8.82
C TRP A 76 4.91 8.06 10.13
N SER A 77 3.61 8.14 10.41
CA SER A 77 3.07 8.61 11.67
C SER A 77 1.68 8.04 11.88
N LEU A 78 1.28 7.90 13.13
CA LEU A 78 -0.07 7.45 13.48
C LEU A 78 -1.16 8.34 12.83
N TRP A 79 -0.91 9.65 12.72
CA TRP A 79 -1.83 10.58 12.08
C TRP A 79 -1.97 10.34 10.58
N LEU A 80 -0.87 10.00 9.90
CA LEU A 80 -0.89 9.64 8.48
C LEU A 80 -1.72 8.38 8.24
N ASP A 81 -1.61 7.37 9.11
CA ASP A 81 -2.41 6.15 9.02
C ASP A 81 -3.91 6.44 9.18
N ILE A 82 -4.29 7.26 10.18
CA ILE A 82 -5.68 7.70 10.37
C ILE A 82 -6.20 8.41 9.11
N LYS A 83 -5.40 9.34 8.55
CA LYS A 83 -5.75 10.07 7.32
C LYS A 83 -5.97 9.10 6.15
N ILE A 84 -5.12 8.09 5.99
CA ILE A 84 -5.26 7.09 4.93
C ILE A 84 -6.55 6.28 5.14
N LEU A 85 -6.81 5.78 6.34
CA LEU A 85 -8.03 5.02 6.65
C LEU A 85 -9.30 5.81 6.33
N VAL A 86 -9.37 7.07 6.76
CA VAL A 86 -10.51 7.95 6.46
C VAL A 86 -10.70 8.14 4.95
N ARG A 87 -9.62 8.46 4.21
CA ARG A 87 -9.68 8.59 2.74
C ARG A 87 -10.12 7.28 2.07
N THR A 88 -9.67 6.14 2.58
CA THR A 88 -10.06 4.83 2.06
C THR A 88 -11.55 4.57 2.24
N VAL A 89 -12.12 4.86 3.42
CA VAL A 89 -13.56 4.74 3.66
C VAL A 89 -14.35 5.61 2.69
N PHE A 90 -14.00 6.89 2.53
CA PHE A 90 -14.66 7.77 1.58
C PHE A 90 -14.57 7.25 0.14
N GLN A 91 -13.39 6.82 -0.31
CA GLN A 91 -13.22 6.28 -1.66
C GLN A 91 -14.06 5.02 -1.89
N VAL A 92 -14.11 4.10 -0.93
CA VAL A 92 -14.94 2.88 -1.04
C VAL A 92 -16.42 3.24 -1.11
N LEU A 93 -16.89 4.16 -0.27
CA LEU A 93 -18.29 4.59 -0.27
C LEU A 93 -18.67 5.32 -1.56
N THR A 94 -17.78 6.16 -2.11
CA THR A 94 -18.04 6.85 -3.38
C THR A 94 -17.98 5.89 -4.57
N THR A 95 -17.00 4.98 -4.63
CA THR A 95 -16.89 4.01 -5.73
C THR A 95 -18.02 2.97 -5.70
N ALA A 96 -18.52 2.59 -4.52
CA ALA A 96 -19.66 1.66 -4.40
C ALA A 96 -21.02 2.30 -4.72
N ALA A 97 -21.09 3.64 -4.83
CA ALA A 97 -22.29 4.38 -5.17
C ALA A 97 -22.49 4.57 -6.70
N TYR A 98 -21.57 4.04 -7.51
CA TYR A 98 -21.64 3.97 -8.97
C TYR A 98 -21.54 2.52 -9.44
#